data_AF-A0A929SZ64-F1
#
_entry.id   AF-A0A929SZ64-F1
#
_cell.length_a   1.000
_cell.length_b   1.000
_cell.length_c   1.000
_cell.angle_alpha   90.00
_cell.angle_beta   90.00
_cell.angle_gamma   90.00
#
_symmetry.space_group_name_H-M   'P 1'
#
loop_
_entity.id
_entity.type
_entity.pdbx_description
1 polymer ?
#
loop_
_entity_poly.entity_id
_entity_poly.type
_entity_poly.pdbx_seq_one_letter_code
_entity_poly.pdbx_strand_id
1 'polypeptide(L)'
;IAGVRVVCSFIDDIYLLASTLKMQDDLLVIQEKDYIIQPKNNGYRSLHLIVMVPIFLMKEKEYMKVEVQFRTIAMDFWASLDHQLKYKRADIADADAISEEMKISAELVSQLDNHMLQIRERIDAGEK
;
A
#
# COMPACT_ATOMS: atom_id res chain seq x y z
N ILE A 1 9.73 -12.20 -11.66
CA ILE A 1 9.41 -11.36 -10.48
C ILE A 1 8.00 -10.85 -10.69
N ALA A 2 7.08 -11.06 -9.74
CA ALA A 2 5.70 -10.61 -9.83
C ALA A 2 5.41 -9.53 -8.78
N GLY A 3 4.50 -8.61 -9.11
CA GLY A 3 4.00 -7.58 -8.21
C GLY A 3 2.48 -7.58 -8.22
N VAL A 4 1.87 -7.58 -7.05
CA VAL A 4 0.42 -7.52 -6.86
C VAL A 4 0.08 -6.29 -6.03
N ARG A 5 -0.98 -5.58 -6.41
CA ARG A 5 -1.52 -4.47 -5.62
C ARG A 5 -2.90 -4.83 -5.10
N VAL A 6 -3.09 -4.71 -3.80
CA VAL A 6 -4.36 -4.91 -3.11
C VAL A 6 -4.83 -3.55 -2.59
N VAL A 7 -5.89 -3.01 -3.20
CA VAL A 7 -6.47 -1.73 -2.80
C VAL A 7 -7.67 -2.00 -1.90
N CYS A 8 -7.61 -1.49 -0.68
CA CYS A 8 -8.59 -1.68 0.38
C CYS A 8 -9.37 -0.39 0.62
N SER A 9 -10.54 -0.50 1.23
CA SER A 9 -11.37 0.67 1.56
C SER A 9 -10.78 1.43 2.75
N PHE A 10 -10.34 0.71 3.79
CA PHE A 10 -9.83 1.30 5.03
C PHE A 10 -8.46 0.74 5.43
N ILE A 11 -7.81 1.42 6.38
CA ILE A 11 -6.47 1.05 6.86
C ILE A 11 -6.49 -0.29 7.62
N ASP A 12 -7.54 -0.57 8.37
CA ASP A 12 -7.66 -1.83 9.11
C ASP A 12 -7.91 -3.04 8.19
N ASP A 13 -8.62 -2.86 7.08
CA ASP A 13 -8.75 -3.87 6.01
C ASP A 13 -7.38 -4.30 5.47
N ILE A 14 -6.44 -3.35 5.32
CA ILE A 14 -5.06 -3.65 4.90
C ILE A 14 -4.41 -4.62 5.88
N TYR A 15 -4.47 -4.31 7.17
CA TYR A 15 -3.86 -5.14 8.20
C TYR A 15 -4.54 -6.50 8.33
N LEU A 16 -5.88 -6.56 8.21
CA LEU A 16 -6.65 -7.79 8.20
C LEU A 16 -6.26 -8.70 7.02
N LEU A 17 -6.21 -8.17 5.81
CA LEU A 17 -5.84 -8.94 4.62
C LEU A 17 -4.37 -9.36 4.65
N ALA A 18 -3.48 -8.47 5.09
CA ALA A 18 -2.08 -8.79 5.27
C ALA A 18 -1.87 -9.89 6.31
N SER A 19 -2.56 -9.84 7.47
CA SER A 19 -2.49 -10.91 8.46
C SER A 19 -3.06 -12.23 7.91
N THR A 20 -4.16 -12.17 7.16
CA THR A 20 -4.76 -13.36 6.54
C THR A 20 -3.82 -14.02 5.54
N LEU A 21 -3.16 -13.23 4.70
CA LEU A 21 -2.15 -13.72 3.76
C LEU A 21 -0.96 -14.37 4.47
N LYS A 22 -0.48 -13.75 5.56
CA LYS A 22 0.64 -14.29 6.37
C LYS A 22 0.30 -15.59 7.09
N MET A 23 -0.97 -15.91 7.31
CA MET A 23 -1.43 -17.14 7.96
C MET A 23 -1.54 -18.35 7.01
N GLN A 24 -1.42 -18.15 5.71
CA GLN A 24 -1.49 -19.26 4.75
C GLN A 24 -0.27 -20.18 4.91
N ASP A 25 -0.49 -21.50 4.85
CA ASP A 25 0.53 -22.53 5.05
C ASP A 25 1.36 -22.83 3.78
N ASP A 26 0.90 -22.35 2.63
CA ASP A 26 1.53 -22.53 1.33
C ASP A 26 2.45 -21.35 0.93
N LEU A 27 2.51 -20.29 1.73
CA LEU A 27 3.34 -19.10 1.49
C LEU A 27 4.48 -18.96 2.51
N LEU A 28 5.62 -18.41 2.06
CA LEU A 28 6.69 -18.00 2.97
C LEU A 28 6.83 -16.47 2.96
N VAL A 29 6.65 -15.84 4.11
CA VAL A 29 6.89 -14.40 4.28
C VAL A 29 8.39 -14.15 4.42
N ILE A 30 8.96 -13.40 3.48
CA ILE A 30 10.39 -13.10 3.44
C ILE A 30 10.68 -11.74 4.08
N GLN A 31 9.82 -10.76 3.83
CA GLN A 31 10.01 -9.41 4.34
C GLN A 31 8.68 -8.67 4.47
N GLU A 32 8.58 -7.84 5.50
CA GLU A 32 7.49 -6.88 5.70
C GLU A 32 8.08 -5.48 5.84
N LYS A 33 7.52 -4.51 5.11
CA LYS A 33 7.88 -3.09 5.22
C LYS A 33 6.60 -2.29 5.37
N ASP A 34 6.37 -1.77 6.57
CA ASP A 34 5.20 -0.97 6.88
C ASP A 34 5.52 0.54 6.69
N TYR A 35 5.21 1.06 5.51
CA TYR A 35 5.30 2.50 5.25
C TYR A 35 4.02 3.26 5.65
N ILE A 36 3.01 2.60 6.20
CA ILE A 36 1.84 3.27 6.78
C ILE A 36 2.24 3.85 8.13
N ILE A 37 2.94 3.05 8.96
CA ILE A 37 3.49 3.46 10.26
C ILE A 37 4.77 4.29 10.10
N GLN A 38 5.65 3.91 9.16
CA GLN A 38 6.90 4.63 8.88
C GLN A 38 6.92 5.14 7.43
N PRO A 39 6.19 6.24 7.12
CA PRO A 39 6.15 6.81 5.78
C PRO A 39 7.54 7.18 5.27
N LYS A 40 7.73 7.13 3.95
CA LYS A 40 8.95 7.67 3.33
C LYS A 40 8.97 9.18 3.43
N ASN A 41 10.15 9.78 3.26
CA ASN A 41 10.35 11.23 3.32
C ASN A 41 9.44 12.05 2.39
N ASN A 42 9.03 11.47 1.25
CA ASN A 42 8.12 12.12 0.30
C ASN A 42 6.63 11.98 0.66
N GLY A 43 6.29 11.33 1.79
CA GLY A 43 4.91 11.08 2.21
C GLY A 43 4.32 9.75 1.72
N TYR A 44 5.08 8.94 0.96
CA TYR A 44 4.60 7.65 0.47
C TYR A 44 4.22 6.70 1.62
N ARG A 45 3.00 6.13 1.54
CA ARG A 45 2.44 5.14 2.45
C ARG A 45 1.93 3.91 1.70
N SER A 46 2.22 2.73 2.22
CA SER A 46 1.76 1.41 1.75
C SER A 46 2.35 0.34 2.67
N LEU A 47 1.67 -0.80 2.82
CA LEU A 47 2.26 -1.98 3.47
C LEU A 47 2.79 -2.93 2.39
N HIS A 48 4.08 -3.26 2.43
CA HIS A 48 4.73 -4.15 1.45
C HIS A 48 5.05 -5.48 2.11
N LEU A 49 4.56 -6.58 1.53
CA LEU A 49 4.95 -7.93 1.87
C LEU A 49 5.72 -8.54 0.70
N ILE A 50 6.91 -9.07 0.96
CA ILE A 50 7.63 -9.92 0.01
C ILE A 50 7.40 -11.35 0.44
N VAL A 51 6.73 -12.13 -0.41
CA VAL A 51 6.40 -13.53 -0.15
C VAL A 51 6.99 -14.44 -1.23
N MET A 52 7.24 -15.69 -0.88
CA MET A 52 7.51 -16.76 -1.84
C MET A 52 6.23 -17.58 -2.02
N VAL A 53 5.78 -17.68 -3.27
CA VAL A 53 4.61 -18.47 -3.66
C VAL A 53 5.10 -19.71 -4.44
N PRO A 54 4.64 -20.93 -4.10
CA PRO A 54 4.95 -22.10 -4.89
C PRO A 54 4.19 -22.08 -6.22
N ILE A 55 4.91 -22.27 -7.32
CA ILE A 55 4.35 -22.52 -8.64
C ILE A 55 4.66 -23.95 -9.05
N PHE A 56 3.68 -24.61 -9.67
CA PHE A 56 3.80 -25.99 -10.13
C PHE A 56 4.00 -25.98 -11.64
N LEU A 57 5.24 -26.24 -12.08
CA LEU A 57 5.60 -26.39 -13.48
C LEU A 57 5.45 -27.87 -13.90
N MET A 58 5.53 -28.16 -15.19
CA MET A 58 5.37 -29.53 -15.71
C MET A 58 6.32 -30.56 -15.08
N LYS A 59 7.49 -30.14 -14.61
CA LYS A 59 8.54 -31.04 -14.10
C LYS A 59 8.92 -30.80 -12.65
N GLU A 60 8.61 -29.64 -12.09
CA GLU A 60 9.11 -29.24 -10.78
C GLU A 60 8.22 -28.20 -10.09
N LYS A 61 8.40 -28.08 -8.78
CA LYS A 61 7.83 -27.03 -7.96
C LYS A 61 8.90 -25.97 -7.73
N GLU A 62 8.64 -24.74 -8.14
CA GLU A 62 9.53 -23.60 -7.86
C GLU A 62 8.87 -22.59 -6.93
N TYR A 63 9.66 -21.93 -6.08
CA TYR A 63 9.19 -20.82 -5.26
C TYR A 63 9.54 -19.49 -5.92
N MET A 64 8.53 -18.71 -6.25
CA MET A 64 8.68 -17.41 -6.89
C MET A 64 8.47 -16.27 -5.90
N LYS A 65 9.37 -15.28 -5.94
CA LYS A 65 9.21 -14.03 -5.17
C LYS A 65 8.10 -13.18 -5.77
N VAL A 66 7.16 -12.79 -4.91
CA VAL A 66 6.07 -11.85 -5.21
C VAL A 66 6.11 -10.71 -4.20
N GLU A 67 6.08 -9.47 -4.68
CA GLU A 67 5.83 -8.31 -3.83
C GLU A 67 4.32 -8.00 -3.84
N VAL A 68 3.70 -8.01 -2.67
CA VAL A 68 2.31 -7.63 -2.47
C VAL A 68 2.27 -6.28 -1.77
N GLN A 69 1.65 -5.29 -2.41
CA GLN A 69 1.51 -3.94 -1.89
C GLN A 69 0.06 -3.69 -1.50
N PHE A 70 -0.19 -3.43 -0.22
CA PHE A 70 -1.49 -3.06 0.30
C PHE A 70 -1.58 -1.55 0.47
N ARG A 71 -2.72 -0.97 0.06
CA ARG A 71 -2.98 0.47 0.07
C ARG A 71 -4.46 0.73 0.31
N THR A 72 -4.80 1.89 0.85
CA THR A 72 -6.15 2.45 0.70
C THR A 72 -6.33 3.00 -0.71
N ILE A 73 -7.57 3.31 -1.09
CA ILE A 73 -7.87 4.02 -2.33
C ILE A 73 -7.10 5.35 -2.40
N ALA A 74 -7.07 6.11 -1.30
CA ALA A 74 -6.41 7.41 -1.26
C ALA A 74 -4.88 7.30 -1.34
N MET A 75 -4.29 6.30 -0.68
CA MET A 75 -2.85 5.99 -0.84
C MET A 75 -2.50 5.61 -2.28
N ASP A 76 -3.34 4.83 -2.96
CA ASP A 76 -3.06 4.42 -4.35
C ASP A 76 -3.19 5.58 -5.34
N PHE A 77 -4.20 6.43 -5.13
CA PHE A 77 -4.36 7.67 -5.89
C PHE A 77 -3.14 8.57 -5.74
N TRP A 78 -2.73 8.86 -4.51
CA TRP A 78 -1.56 9.70 -4.22
C TRP A 78 -0.27 9.12 -4.83
N ALA A 79 -0.03 7.82 -4.64
CA ALA A 79 1.19 7.16 -5.12
C ALA A 79 1.27 7.12 -6.65
N SER A 80 0.12 7.03 -7.33
CA SER A 80 0.06 7.09 -8.79
C SER A 80 0.47 8.47 -9.31
N LEU A 81 0.06 9.54 -8.63
CA LEU A 81 0.46 10.91 -8.98
C LEU A 81 1.94 11.19 -8.67
N ASP A 82 2.45 10.75 -7.51
CA ASP A 82 3.88 10.86 -7.16
C ASP A 82 4.77 10.13 -8.17
N HIS A 83 4.33 8.95 -8.64
CA HIS A 83 5.02 8.22 -9.70
C HIS A 83 5.04 9.00 -11.03
N GLN A 84 3.91 9.58 -11.44
CA GLN A 84 3.85 10.41 -12.65
C GLN A 84 4.76 11.65 -12.56
N LEU A 85 4.77 12.34 -11.42
CA LEU A 85 5.64 13.49 -11.16
C LEU A 85 7.11 13.09 -11.26
N LYS A 86 7.51 11.98 -10.62
CA LYS A 86 8.90 11.47 -10.69
C LYS A 86 9.32 11.13 -12.11
N TYR A 87 8.42 10.54 -12.90
CA TYR A 87 8.71 10.17 -14.29
C TYR A 87 8.91 11.39 -15.18
N LYS A 88 8.12 12.44 -15.01
CA LYS A 88 8.15 13.66 -15.84
C LYS A 88 8.96 14.81 -15.24
N ARG A 89 9.72 14.56 -14.17
CA ARG A 89 10.35 15.61 -13.35
C ARG A 89 11.23 16.56 -14.17
N ALA A 90 12.00 16.04 -15.12
CA ALA A 90 12.90 16.83 -15.95
C ALA A 90 12.18 17.82 -16.89
N ASP A 91 10.90 17.56 -17.18
CA ASP A 91 10.08 18.35 -18.10
C ASP A 91 9.19 19.37 -17.38
N ILE A 92 9.23 19.41 -16.05
CA ILE A 92 8.35 20.24 -15.20
C ILE A 92 9.20 21.29 -14.50
N ALA A 93 9.01 22.56 -14.85
CA ALA A 93 9.77 23.68 -14.28
C ALA A 93 9.62 23.78 -12.74
N ASP A 94 8.40 23.57 -12.23
CA ASP A 94 8.07 23.72 -10.80
C ASP A 94 8.01 22.38 -10.04
N ALA A 95 8.77 21.37 -10.48
CA ALA A 95 8.64 20.01 -9.96
C ALA A 95 8.94 19.91 -8.45
N ASP A 96 9.83 20.74 -7.92
CA ASP A 96 10.19 20.77 -6.50
C ASP A 96 9.05 21.34 -5.64
N ALA A 97 8.39 22.40 -6.11
CA ALA A 97 7.22 22.97 -5.44
C ALA A 97 6.06 21.96 -5.41
N ILE A 98 5.80 21.32 -6.56
CA ILE A 98 4.77 20.27 -6.65
C ILE A 98 5.13 19.08 -5.74
N SER A 99 6.41 18.72 -5.60
CA SER A 99 6.83 17.65 -4.69
C SER A 99 6.55 17.99 -3.22
N GLU A 100 6.67 19.26 -2.83
CA GLU A 100 6.32 19.70 -1.47
C GLU A 100 4.80 19.69 -1.26
N GLU A 101 4.03 20.15 -2.24
CA GLU A 101 2.55 20.06 -2.22
C GLU A 101 2.08 18.60 -2.15
N MET A 102 2.74 17.70 -2.88
CA MET A 102 2.47 16.26 -2.81
C MET A 102 2.73 15.72 -1.41
N LYS A 103 3.81 16.12 -0.76
CA LYS A 103 4.11 15.69 0.60
C LYS A 103 3.05 16.18 1.61
N ILE A 104 2.60 17.43 1.48
CA ILE A 104 1.49 17.97 2.29
C ILE A 104 0.20 17.18 2.01
N SER A 105 -0.09 16.92 0.75
CA SER A 105 -1.27 16.15 0.32
C SER A 105 -1.26 14.73 0.87
N ALA A 106 -0.08 14.11 1.01
CA ALA A 106 0.05 12.77 1.60
C ALA A 106 -0.41 12.75 3.06
N GLU A 107 -0.12 13.82 3.80
CA GLU A 107 -0.51 13.96 5.19
C GLU A 107 -2.03 14.21 5.31
N LEU A 108 -2.59 15.07 4.45
CA LEU A 108 -4.04 15.29 4.37
C LEU A 108 -4.79 14.00 4.02
N VAL A 109 -4.27 13.22 3.07
CA VAL A 109 -4.81 11.90 2.71
C VAL A 109 -4.81 10.97 3.92
N SER A 110 -3.72 10.92 4.68
CA SER A 110 -3.67 10.06 5.87
C SER A 110 -4.67 10.49 6.94
N GLN A 111 -4.86 11.80 7.15
CA GLN A 111 -5.84 12.31 8.11
C GLN A 111 -7.27 11.98 7.66
N LEU A 112 -7.55 12.12 6.37
CA LEU A 112 -8.84 11.76 5.80
C LEU A 112 -9.13 10.26 5.95
N ASP A 113 -8.18 9.39 5.60
CA ASP A 113 -8.36 7.93 5.74
C ASP A 113 -8.69 7.55 7.19
N ASN A 114 -7.96 8.12 8.16
CA ASN A 114 -8.23 7.88 9.59
C ASN A 114 -9.60 8.41 10.03
N HIS A 115 -9.99 9.60 9.58
CA HIS A 115 -11.29 10.17 9.91
C HIS A 115 -12.44 9.34 9.32
N MET A 116 -12.31 8.88 8.07
CA MET A 116 -13.30 8.03 7.43
C MET A 116 -13.42 6.67 8.12
N LEU A 117 -12.29 6.10 8.59
CA LEU A 117 -12.30 4.89 9.42
C LEU A 117 -13.08 5.10 10.72
N GLN A 118 -12.84 6.20 11.45
CA GLN A 118 -13.58 6.53 12.67
C GLN A 118 -15.09 6.71 12.42
N ILE A 119 -15.48 7.28 11.28
CA ILE A 119 -16.89 7.40 10.89
C ILE A 119 -17.49 6.01 10.69
N ARG A 120 -16.80 5.11 9.96
CA ARG A 120 -17.26 3.74 9.75
C ARG A 120 -17.46 3.00 11.07
N GLU A 121 -16.48 3.07 11.97
CA GLU A 121 -16.56 2.46 13.31
C GLU A 121 -17.77 2.96 14.11
N ARG A 122 -18.11 4.25 13.99
CA ARG A 122 -19.30 4.83 14.64
C ARG A 122 -20.61 4.34 14.04
N ILE A 123 -20.65 4.15 12.71
CA ILE A 123 -21.81 3.57 12.01
C ILE A 123 -22.01 2.14 12.50
N ASP A 124 -20.96 1.31 12.47
CA ASP A 124 -21.01 -0.10 12.88
C ASP A 124 -21.38 -0.26 14.37
N ALA A 125 -20.98 0.67 15.24
CA ALA A 125 -21.32 0.65 16.66
C ALA A 125 -22.79 1.00 16.93
N GLY A 126 -23.44 1.79 16.06
CA GLY A 126 -24.84 2.19 16.19
C GLY A 126 -25.84 1.16 15.66
N GLU A 127 -25.38 0.12 14.96
CA GLU A 127 -26.20 -0.97 14.44
C GLU A 127 -26.39 -2.14 15.45
N LYS A 128 -25.91 -1.99 16.69
CA LYS A 128 -26.11 -2.95 17.79
C LYS A 128 -27.28 -2.55 18.70
#